data_AF-A0A177AZS9-F1
#
_entry.id   AF-A0A177AZS9-F1
#
_cell.length_a   1.000
_cell.length_b   1.000
_cell.length_c   1.000
_cell.angle_alpha   90.00
_cell.angle_beta   90.00
_cell.angle_gamma   90.00
#
_symmetry.space_group_name_H-M   'P 1'
#
loop_
_entity.id
_entity.type
_entity.pdbx_description
1 polymer ?
#
loop_
_entity_poly.entity_id
_entity_poly.type
_entity_poly.pdbx_seq_one_letter_code
_entity_poly.pdbx_strand_id
1 'polypeptide(L)'
;MRHKYSELGISSKLGDVIGTGDIKTRCSDFVVNEIDLNGRVVKLENMNIEIIPEIVDLNFDDEIKSEIDKIDIKTSSTTIELKQGCTKEERRTIHRYIRNKFNEKLVSKFESDSQCQQIVVYKNKNNADRQRKETVGKFVLCTMLKMNNDTSTAISKLAFKLKINKNMIHAAGNKDKRAVTSQKISIKGKTIQQIYNITPLSFIKLGDYSYSNTSIQLGDLKGNRFQIFVSAISAIFTSRDHLSERLKIPCEPISNIWKDSKDSQKIVNILKRSKGLEYDLAVGLTKRPKTDKIGAINFIPRTTRQLYLHAYQSFVWNSAVSLRIHRNLKIILGDLVEDNGQILHVTKENMEKYTLFDLVLPLVGWDIKFPENESKMDIINILKKDLITLNNFKSDMVEYALNGNYRKVLARATNFTWKEIKYADDTCTVIQNMFDSEEPIIVGDSSKLGLLFSFNLLTSSYATMALKEIICQN
;
A
#
# COMPACT_ATOMS: atom_id res chain seq x y z
N MET A 1 -8.36 1.00 -25.11
CA MET A 1 -7.45 0.07 -24.37
C MET A 1 -7.36 -1.43 -24.81
N ARG A 2 -8.25 -2.00 -25.64
CA ARG A 2 -8.27 -3.46 -25.93
C ARG A 2 -6.96 -4.06 -26.48
N HIS A 3 -6.25 -3.35 -27.37
CA HIS A 3 -4.97 -3.80 -27.93
C HIS A 3 -3.87 -4.03 -26.86
N LYS A 4 -3.87 -3.23 -25.78
CA LYS A 4 -2.90 -3.38 -24.68
C LYS A 4 -3.14 -4.62 -23.82
N TYR A 5 -4.39 -5.07 -23.69
CA TYR A 5 -4.70 -6.28 -22.92
C TYR A 5 -4.36 -7.56 -23.67
N SER A 6 -4.59 -7.58 -25.00
CA SER A 6 -4.17 -8.71 -25.83
C SER A 6 -2.66 -8.90 -25.85
N GLU A 7 -1.89 -7.81 -25.85
CA GLU A 7 -0.41 -7.85 -25.71
C GLU A 7 0.03 -8.45 -24.35
N LEU A 8 -0.83 -8.40 -23.34
CA LEU A 8 -0.60 -8.96 -22.00
C LEU A 8 -1.23 -10.35 -21.81
N GLY A 9 -1.72 -10.98 -22.89
CA GLY A 9 -2.31 -12.31 -22.86
C GLY A 9 -3.76 -12.36 -22.37
N ILE A 10 -4.44 -11.21 -22.23
CA ILE A 10 -5.81 -11.12 -21.73
C ILE A 10 -6.75 -10.91 -22.91
N SER A 11 -7.27 -12.00 -23.47
CA SER A 11 -8.15 -11.97 -24.65
C SER A 11 -9.57 -12.47 -24.40
N SER A 12 -9.81 -13.24 -23.33
CA SER A 12 -11.12 -13.81 -23.01
C SER A 12 -11.96 -12.92 -22.07
N LYS A 13 -13.27 -13.16 -22.08
CA LYS A 13 -14.29 -12.58 -21.18
C LYS A 13 -15.37 -13.62 -20.90
N LEU A 14 -16.05 -13.49 -19.77
CA LEU A 14 -17.17 -14.34 -19.36
C LEU A 14 -18.53 -13.68 -19.56
N GLY A 15 -18.61 -12.36 -19.41
CA GLY A 15 -19.86 -11.59 -19.48
C GLY A 15 -19.97 -10.67 -20.67
N ASP A 16 -21.21 -10.25 -20.95
CA ASP A 16 -21.50 -9.21 -21.93
C ASP A 16 -21.19 -7.82 -21.36
N VAL A 17 -20.62 -6.97 -22.21
CA VAL A 17 -20.30 -5.60 -21.85
C VAL A 17 -21.56 -4.75 -21.95
N ILE A 18 -21.94 -4.12 -20.85
CA ILE A 18 -23.16 -3.29 -20.78
C ILE A 18 -22.94 -1.86 -21.29
N GLY A 19 -21.70 -1.41 -21.48
CA GLY A 19 -21.40 -0.08 -22.02
C GLY A 19 -19.93 0.30 -21.98
N THR A 20 -19.64 1.54 -22.33
CA THR A 20 -18.32 2.19 -22.18
C THR A 20 -18.34 3.21 -21.06
N GLY A 21 -17.20 3.44 -20.41
CA GLY A 21 -17.11 4.45 -19.36
C GLY A 21 -15.69 4.68 -18.85
N ASP A 22 -15.49 5.83 -18.22
CA ASP A 22 -14.19 6.27 -17.72
C ASP A 22 -14.04 5.96 -16.24
N ILE A 23 -12.85 5.50 -15.84
CA ILE A 23 -12.54 5.12 -14.47
C ILE A 23 -11.32 5.91 -13.99
N LYS A 24 -11.33 6.26 -12.70
CA LYS A 24 -10.28 7.06 -12.05
C LYS A 24 -10.18 8.46 -12.64
N THR A 25 -11.26 9.03 -13.20
CA THR A 25 -11.30 10.42 -13.67
C THR A 25 -10.77 11.34 -12.57
N ARG A 26 -11.33 11.19 -11.37
CA ARG A 26 -10.76 11.67 -10.10
C ARG A 26 -10.19 10.50 -9.29
N CYS A 27 -9.29 10.80 -8.36
CA CYS A 27 -8.79 9.78 -7.43
C CYS A 27 -9.83 9.39 -6.35
N SER A 28 -10.79 10.26 -6.07
CA SER A 28 -11.94 10.02 -5.18
C SER A 28 -12.98 9.08 -5.78
N ASP A 29 -13.03 8.93 -7.10
CA ASP A 29 -13.92 7.98 -7.80
C ASP A 29 -13.51 6.52 -7.60
N PHE A 30 -12.35 6.28 -6.98
CA PHE A 30 -11.80 4.96 -6.75
C PHE A 30 -11.40 4.82 -5.29
N VAL A 31 -12.31 4.28 -4.49
CA VAL A 31 -12.12 4.07 -3.06
C VAL A 31 -11.81 2.61 -2.77
N VAL A 32 -10.76 2.38 -1.97
CA VAL A 32 -10.32 1.04 -1.57
C VAL A 32 -10.17 0.98 -0.05
N ASN A 33 -10.98 0.15 0.59
CA ASN A 33 -10.88 -0.10 2.02
C ASN A 33 -10.37 -1.53 2.24
N GLU A 34 -9.32 -1.69 3.04
CA GLU A 34 -8.83 -3.01 3.44
C GLU A 34 -9.91 -3.79 4.22
N ILE A 35 -9.95 -5.11 4.05
CA ILE A 35 -10.76 -6.01 4.89
C ILE A 35 -9.80 -6.75 5.81
N ASP A 36 -9.91 -6.49 7.12
CA ASP A 36 -9.03 -7.09 8.13
C ASP A 36 -9.25 -8.61 8.27
N LEU A 37 -8.42 -9.28 9.07
CA LEU A 37 -8.53 -10.72 9.30
C LEU A 37 -9.85 -11.13 9.98
N ASN A 38 -10.52 -10.20 10.68
CA ASN A 38 -11.84 -10.41 11.27
C ASN A 38 -12.98 -10.18 10.26
N GLY A 39 -12.68 -9.79 9.02
CA GLY A 39 -13.66 -9.51 7.98
C GLY A 39 -14.25 -8.09 8.05
N ARG A 40 -13.71 -7.21 8.89
CA ARG A 40 -14.18 -5.83 9.02
C ARG A 40 -13.57 -4.95 7.94
N VAL A 41 -14.39 -4.08 7.36
CA VAL A 41 -13.93 -3.07 6.41
C VAL A 41 -13.25 -1.94 7.18
N VAL A 42 -11.95 -1.79 6.97
CA VAL A 42 -11.13 -0.77 7.64
C VAL A 42 -11.49 0.60 7.09
N LYS A 43 -12.20 1.41 7.86
CA LYS A 43 -12.43 2.83 7.59
C LYS A 43 -11.80 3.65 8.71
N LEU A 44 -11.38 4.86 8.39
CA LEU A 44 -10.93 5.81 9.39
C LEU A 44 -12.20 6.41 10.02
N GLU A 45 -12.42 6.22 11.32
CA GLU A 45 -13.64 6.63 12.00
C GLU A 45 -13.37 7.77 12.99
N ASN A 46 -12.31 7.66 13.78
CA ASN A 46 -11.93 8.65 14.78
C ASN A 46 -10.47 9.10 14.59
N MET A 47 -10.27 10.39 14.30
CA MET A 47 -8.92 10.99 14.23
C MET A 47 -8.43 11.52 15.57
N ASN A 48 -9.33 11.71 16.54
CA ASN A 48 -8.99 12.24 17.84
C ASN A 48 -8.36 11.14 18.70
N ILE A 49 -7.51 11.57 19.63
CA ILE A 49 -7.09 10.71 20.73
C ILE A 49 -8.08 10.97 21.86
N GLU A 50 -8.68 9.92 22.41
CA GLU A 50 -9.25 10.02 23.76
C GLU A 50 -8.09 10.34 24.70
N ILE A 51 -8.01 11.60 25.12
CA ILE A 51 -7.10 12.00 26.17
C ILE A 51 -7.57 11.23 27.40
N ILE A 52 -6.98 10.06 27.66
CA ILE A 52 -7.12 9.42 28.95
C ILE A 52 -6.62 10.48 29.94
N PRO A 53 -7.46 10.94 30.88
CA PRO A 53 -7.13 12.04 31.77
C PRO A 53 -6.12 11.62 32.84
N GLU A 54 -5.02 10.97 32.44
CA GLU A 54 -3.76 11.06 33.18
C GLU A 54 -2.99 12.34 32.83
N ILE A 55 -3.44 13.08 31.80
CA ILE A 55 -2.85 14.33 31.33
C ILE A 55 -3.93 15.42 31.29
N VAL A 56 -4.49 15.75 32.44
CA VAL A 56 -5.21 17.02 32.65
C VAL A 56 -4.35 17.84 33.60
N ASP A 57 -4.20 19.14 33.28
CA ASP A 57 -3.47 20.16 34.03
C ASP A 57 -3.31 19.78 35.50
N LEU A 58 -2.09 19.37 35.85
CA LEU A 58 -1.77 19.29 37.25
C LEU A 58 -1.79 20.76 37.73
N ASN A 59 -2.69 21.06 38.65
CA ASN A 59 -2.90 22.39 39.20
C ASN A 59 -1.65 22.77 40.02
N PHE A 60 -0.63 23.31 39.36
CA PHE A 60 0.59 23.83 39.98
C PHE A 60 0.91 25.19 39.38
N ASP A 61 1.60 26.01 40.16
CA ASP A 61 1.86 27.42 39.91
C ASP A 61 2.27 27.72 38.45
N ASP A 62 1.52 28.61 37.78
CA ASP A 62 1.77 29.02 36.39
C ASP A 62 3.14 29.69 36.22
N GLU A 63 3.65 30.30 37.29
CA GLU A 63 4.98 30.90 37.32
C GLU A 63 6.08 29.83 37.15
N ILE A 64 5.95 28.72 37.87
CA ILE A 64 6.82 27.53 37.80
C ILE A 64 6.69 26.85 36.43
N LYS A 65 5.47 26.78 35.88
CA LYS A 65 5.23 26.27 34.51
C LYS A 65 6.01 27.10 33.49
N SER A 66 5.97 28.43 33.59
CA SER A 66 6.73 29.32 32.70
C SER A 66 8.25 29.12 32.82
N GLU A 67 8.76 28.82 34.01
CA GLU A 67 10.18 28.55 34.24
C GLU A 67 10.60 27.21 33.62
N ILE A 68 9.81 26.16 33.82
CA ILE A 68 10.03 24.84 33.22
C ILE A 68 10.02 24.92 31.69
N ASP A 69 9.17 25.77 31.14
CA ASP A 69 9.02 25.98 29.70
C ASP A 69 10.25 26.62 29.04
N LYS A 70 11.05 27.38 29.80
CA LYS A 70 12.29 28.02 29.35
C LYS A 70 13.51 27.09 29.41
N ILE A 71 13.38 25.89 29.97
CA ILE A 71 14.52 24.96 30.13
C ILE A 71 14.94 24.41 28.76
N ASP A 72 16.18 24.70 28.36
CA ASP A 72 16.84 24.07 27.21
C ASP A 72 17.46 22.73 27.63
N ILE A 73 17.31 21.71 26.80
CA ILE A 73 17.93 20.40 26.98
C ILE A 73 19.46 20.50 26.92
N LYS A 74 20.04 21.56 26.33
CA LYS A 74 21.50 21.70 26.21
C LYS A 74 22.21 22.06 27.52
N THR A 75 21.56 22.72 28.48
CA THR A 75 22.19 23.09 29.75
C THR A 75 22.50 21.87 30.62
N SER A 76 23.58 21.94 31.40
CA SER A 76 24.07 20.81 32.22
C SER A 76 23.19 20.54 33.43
N SER A 77 22.62 21.59 34.02
CA SER A 77 21.65 21.55 35.12
C SER A 77 20.96 22.91 35.22
N THR A 78 19.68 22.92 35.59
CA THR A 78 18.89 24.12 35.87
C THR A 78 18.15 23.91 37.19
N THR A 79 18.06 24.96 38.01
CA THR A 79 17.38 24.91 39.31
C THR A 79 16.11 25.74 39.25
N ILE A 80 15.03 25.23 39.84
CA ILE A 80 13.75 25.92 39.97
C ILE A 80 13.48 26.09 41.47
N GLU A 81 13.31 27.33 41.91
CA GLU A 81 12.98 27.64 43.31
C GLU A 81 11.49 27.39 43.58
N LEU A 82 11.18 26.83 44.75
CA LEU A 82 9.81 26.57 45.20
C LEU A 82 9.47 27.48 46.38
N LYS A 83 8.20 27.88 46.46
CA LYS A 83 7.65 28.64 47.59
C LYS A 83 7.81 27.85 48.91
N GLN A 84 8.10 28.57 49.99
CA GLN A 84 8.31 27.98 51.32
C GLN A 84 7.01 27.29 51.80
N GLY A 85 7.08 25.98 52.07
CA GLY A 85 5.91 25.18 52.48
C GLY A 85 5.34 24.25 51.39
N CYS A 86 6.02 24.07 50.26
CA CYS A 86 5.55 23.22 49.17
C CYS A 86 5.29 21.77 49.61
N THR A 87 4.08 21.29 49.32
CA THR A 87 3.60 19.97 49.75
C THR A 87 4.32 18.84 49.00
N LYS A 88 4.22 17.61 49.53
CA LYS A 88 4.80 16.42 48.86
C LYS A 88 4.08 16.10 47.54
N GLU A 89 2.80 16.46 47.43
CA GLU A 89 1.98 16.21 46.24
C GLU A 89 2.30 17.18 45.12
N GLU A 90 2.41 18.48 45.41
CA GLU A 90 2.86 19.51 44.45
C GLU A 90 4.24 19.18 43.88
N ARG A 91 5.19 18.75 44.72
CA ARG A 91 6.52 18.31 44.26
C ARG A 91 6.43 17.12 43.31
N ARG A 92 5.65 16.09 43.65
CA ARG A 92 5.43 14.91 42.78
C ARG A 92 4.83 15.29 41.44
N THR A 93 3.91 16.24 41.46
CA THR A 93 3.27 16.83 40.29
C THR A 93 4.28 17.51 39.37
N ILE A 94 5.15 18.38 39.91
CA ILE A 94 6.21 19.06 39.14
C ILE A 94 7.21 18.05 38.57
N HIS A 95 7.64 17.06 39.36
CA HIS A 95 8.52 15.97 38.89
C HIS A 95 7.91 15.19 37.72
N ARG A 96 6.60 14.92 37.77
CA ARG A 96 5.86 14.21 36.71
C ARG A 96 5.77 15.07 35.45
N TYR A 97 5.46 16.35 35.59
CA TYR A 97 5.37 17.29 34.47
C TYR A 97 6.69 17.42 33.72
N ILE A 98 7.81 17.63 34.43
CA ILE A 98 9.16 17.72 33.83
C ILE A 98 9.52 16.44 33.08
N ARG A 99 9.29 15.26 33.70
CA ARG A 99 9.58 13.96 33.08
C ARG A 99 8.82 13.78 31.76
N ASN A 100 7.54 14.15 31.74
CA ASN A 100 6.68 13.99 30.56
C ASN A 100 7.02 15.00 29.47
N LYS A 101 7.18 16.28 29.82
CA LYS A 101 7.47 17.36 28.86
C LYS A 101 8.77 17.11 28.08
N PHE A 102 9.81 16.64 28.78
CA PHE A 102 11.13 16.41 28.19
C PHE A 102 11.38 14.96 27.76
N ASN A 103 10.33 14.13 27.65
CA ASN A 103 10.41 12.73 27.24
C ASN A 103 11.52 11.96 28.00
N GLU A 104 11.54 12.08 29.33
CA GLU A 104 12.46 11.40 30.26
C GLU A 104 13.96 11.71 30.08
N LYS A 105 14.33 12.66 29.20
CA LYS A 105 15.71 13.10 29.00
C LYS A 105 16.28 13.87 30.18
N LEU A 106 15.40 14.52 30.94
CA LEU A 106 15.73 15.27 32.14
C LEU A 106 15.16 14.54 33.36
N VAL A 107 15.95 14.51 34.44
CA VAL A 107 15.55 14.01 35.75
C VAL A 107 15.55 15.19 36.71
N SER A 108 14.61 15.19 37.63
CA SER A 108 14.49 16.22 38.66
C SER A 108 14.70 15.62 40.05
N LYS A 109 15.42 16.33 40.91
CA LYS A 109 15.67 15.99 42.31
C LYS A 109 15.23 17.16 43.20
N PHE A 110 14.49 16.85 44.27
CA PHE A 110 14.13 17.84 45.28
C PHE A 110 15.28 17.99 46.29
N GLU A 111 15.62 19.24 46.61
CA GLU A 111 16.58 19.61 47.64
C GLU A 111 15.94 20.66 48.55
N SER A 112 16.15 20.54 49.86
CA SER A 112 15.68 21.49 50.85
C SER A 112 16.82 21.81 51.82
N ASP A 113 17.10 23.10 52.00
CA ASP A 113 17.95 23.62 53.05
C ASP A 113 17.13 24.54 53.97
N SER A 114 17.71 24.95 55.10
CA SER A 114 17.11 25.76 56.17
C SER A 114 16.52 27.09 55.68
N GLN A 115 16.84 27.54 54.46
CA GLN A 115 16.39 28.80 53.86
C GLN A 115 15.70 28.64 52.49
N CYS A 116 15.72 27.47 51.83
CA CYS A 116 15.13 27.31 50.49
C CYS A 116 14.65 25.89 50.18
N GLN A 117 13.59 25.79 49.36
CA GLN A 117 13.12 24.54 48.75
C GLN A 117 13.28 24.65 47.24
N GLN A 118 13.94 23.68 46.60
CA GLN A 118 14.24 23.77 45.17
C GLN A 118 14.15 22.41 44.46
N ILE A 119 13.89 22.45 43.16
CA ILE A 119 13.97 21.29 42.26
C ILE A 119 15.13 21.51 41.29
N VAL A 120 16.14 20.65 41.39
CA VAL A 120 17.28 20.62 40.49
C VAL A 120 16.97 19.67 39.34
N VAL A 121 16.96 20.20 38.11
CA VAL A 121 16.74 19.47 36.86
C VAL A 121 18.08 19.25 36.17
N TYR A 122 18.40 18.01 35.82
CA TYR A 122 19.66 17.67 35.18
C TYR A 122 19.47 16.59 34.12
N LYS A 123 20.46 16.48 33.22
CA LYS A 123 20.47 15.45 32.18
C LYS A 123 20.55 14.05 32.77
N ASN A 124 19.68 13.18 32.31
CA ASN A 124 19.73 11.77 32.66
C ASN A 124 20.98 11.11 32.05
N LYS A 125 22.04 10.89 32.85
CA LYS A 125 23.27 10.21 32.42
C LYS A 125 23.08 8.70 32.22
N ASN A 126 21.98 8.13 32.71
CA ASN A 126 21.65 6.72 32.57
C ASN A 126 20.65 6.50 31.42
N ASN A 127 21.12 6.68 30.19
CA ASN A 127 20.47 6.11 29.00
C ASN A 127 21.24 4.87 28.54
N ALA A 128 21.23 3.86 29.39
CA ALA A 128 21.33 2.47 28.97
C ALA A 128 20.17 1.73 29.65
N ASP A 129 19.16 1.39 28.85
CA ASP A 129 18.29 0.25 29.11
C ASP A 129 17.46 0.20 30.41
N ARG A 130 16.81 1.30 30.80
CA ARG A 130 15.62 1.17 31.66
C ARG A 130 14.39 0.86 30.82
N GLN A 131 14.16 -0.44 30.67
CA GLN A 131 12.93 -1.12 30.29
C GLN A 131 11.70 -0.19 30.30
N ARG A 132 11.12 0.04 29.11
CA ARG A 132 9.70 0.43 29.03
C ARG A 132 8.93 -0.52 29.93
N LYS A 133 8.22 0.01 30.92
CA LYS A 133 7.23 -0.77 31.68
C LYS A 133 6.42 -1.58 30.69
N GLU A 134 6.42 -2.90 30.86
CA GLU A 134 5.85 -3.91 29.96
C GLU A 134 4.32 -3.80 29.76
N THR A 135 3.68 -2.75 30.28
CA THR A 135 2.23 -2.58 30.32
C THR A 135 1.64 -1.92 29.06
N VAL A 136 2.44 -1.32 28.18
CA VAL A 136 1.96 -0.65 26.95
C VAL A 136 2.56 -1.34 25.73
N GLY A 137 1.71 -1.80 24.81
CA GLY A 137 2.11 -2.63 23.66
C GLY A 137 3.30 -2.07 22.85
N LYS A 138 4.14 -2.98 22.33
CA LYS A 138 5.37 -2.65 21.56
C LYS A 138 5.13 -1.79 20.31
N PHE A 139 3.93 -1.87 19.74
CA PHE A 139 3.51 -1.20 18.51
C PHE A 139 2.27 -0.34 18.79
N VAL A 140 2.15 0.77 18.05
CA VAL A 140 0.89 1.48 17.88
C VAL A 140 0.26 1.03 16.58
N LEU A 141 -0.97 0.50 16.66
CA LEU A 141 -1.83 0.28 15.50
C LEU A 141 -2.63 1.55 15.23
N CYS A 142 -2.79 1.89 13.96
CA CYS A 142 -3.70 2.95 13.54
C CYS A 142 -4.25 2.67 12.14
N THR A 143 -5.36 3.31 11.80
CA THR A 143 -5.88 3.37 10.44
C THR A 143 -5.20 4.50 9.69
N MET A 144 -4.60 4.20 8.55
CA MET A 144 -4.08 5.19 7.62
C MET A 144 -5.04 5.38 6.46
N LEU A 145 -5.55 6.59 6.31
CA LEU A 145 -6.28 7.05 5.13
C LEU A 145 -5.34 7.88 4.26
N LYS A 146 -5.15 7.50 2.99
CA LYS A 146 -4.31 8.21 2.04
C LYS A 146 -5.07 8.53 0.74
N MET A 147 -4.71 9.64 0.10
CA MET A 147 -5.21 10.01 -1.23
C MET A 147 -4.05 10.28 -2.20
N ASN A 148 -4.18 9.79 -3.44
CA ASN A 148 -3.22 10.01 -4.52
C ASN A 148 -1.75 9.70 -4.15
N ASN A 149 -1.53 8.68 -3.33
CA ASN A 149 -0.22 8.35 -2.78
C ASN A 149 -0.03 6.83 -2.74
N ASP A 150 1.16 6.35 -3.09
CA ASP A 150 1.50 4.94 -2.94
C ASP A 150 1.70 4.62 -1.46
N THR A 151 1.37 3.39 -1.01
CA THR A 151 1.53 2.99 0.41
C THR A 151 2.99 3.15 0.87
N SER A 152 3.96 2.76 0.05
CA SER A 152 5.39 2.89 0.39
C SER A 152 5.85 4.34 0.49
N THR A 153 5.32 5.22 -0.35
CA THR A 153 5.59 6.66 -0.34
C THR A 153 4.94 7.32 0.88
N ALA A 154 3.72 6.93 1.23
CA ALA A 154 3.05 7.39 2.46
C ALA A 154 3.85 6.97 3.71
N ILE A 155 4.27 5.71 3.78
CA ILE A 155 5.13 5.20 4.86
C ILE A 155 6.45 5.99 4.95
N SER A 156 7.08 6.29 3.81
CA SER A 156 8.33 7.06 3.79
C SER A 156 8.15 8.48 4.32
N LYS A 157 7.04 9.15 3.97
CA LYS A 157 6.68 10.47 4.52
C LYS A 157 6.45 10.41 6.04
N LEU A 158 5.73 9.39 6.51
CA LEU A 158 5.49 9.17 7.94
C LEU A 158 6.79 8.91 8.70
N ALA A 159 7.65 8.02 8.20
CA ALA A 159 8.93 7.68 8.82
C ALA A 159 9.85 8.90 8.93
N PHE A 160 9.92 9.72 7.87
CA PHE A 160 10.67 10.98 7.87
C PHE A 160 10.17 11.94 8.96
N LYS A 161 8.85 12.15 9.05
CA LYS A 161 8.23 13.05 10.05
C LYS A 161 8.39 12.53 11.48
N LEU A 162 8.30 11.22 11.68
CA LEU A 162 8.49 10.56 12.98
C LEU A 162 9.96 10.40 13.37
N LYS A 163 10.90 10.71 12.46
CA LYS A 163 12.35 10.51 12.65
C LYS A 163 12.67 9.05 13.01
N ILE A 164 12.13 8.10 12.23
CA ILE A 164 12.37 6.66 12.38
C ILE A 164 12.74 6.03 11.04
N ASN A 165 13.28 4.81 11.09
CA ASN A 165 13.48 4.02 9.88
C ASN A 165 12.13 3.56 9.32
N LYS A 166 11.97 3.58 7.98
CA LYS A 166 10.74 3.11 7.30
C LYS A 166 10.37 1.68 7.66
N ASN A 167 11.35 0.83 7.97
CA ASN A 167 11.14 -0.58 8.37
C ASN A 167 10.47 -0.72 9.75
N MET A 168 10.27 0.39 10.47
CA MET A 168 9.52 0.39 11.74
C MET A 168 8.02 0.60 11.52
N ILE A 169 7.57 0.84 10.29
CA ILE A 169 6.18 1.01 9.91
C ILE A 169 5.80 -0.15 8.99
N HIS A 170 4.79 -0.93 9.38
CA HIS A 170 4.36 -2.11 8.65
C HIS A 170 2.90 -1.99 8.21
N ALA A 171 2.59 -2.58 7.07
CA ALA A 171 1.27 -2.60 6.45
C ALA A 171 1.03 -3.99 5.84
N ALA A 172 -0.24 -4.43 5.80
CA ALA A 172 -0.58 -5.77 5.31
C ALA A 172 -0.44 -5.92 3.79
N GLY A 173 -0.42 -4.79 3.06
CA GLY A 173 -0.17 -4.77 1.63
C GLY A 173 -0.21 -3.36 1.06
N ASN A 174 0.33 -3.20 -0.14
CA ASN A 174 0.23 -1.94 -0.89
C ASN A 174 -1.19 -1.74 -1.43
N LYS A 175 -1.60 -0.48 -1.54
CA LYS A 175 -2.91 -0.07 -2.07
C LYS A 175 -2.71 0.94 -3.19
N ASP A 176 -3.67 1.02 -4.11
CA ASP A 176 -3.64 1.90 -5.29
C ASP A 176 -3.14 3.32 -4.98
N LYS A 177 -2.23 3.82 -5.83
CA LYS A 177 -1.75 5.21 -5.75
C LYS A 177 -2.86 6.19 -6.12
N ARG A 178 -3.45 6.05 -7.31
CA ARG A 178 -4.53 6.92 -7.83
C ARG A 178 -5.88 6.45 -7.31
N ALA A 179 -6.08 6.64 -6.01
CA ALA A 179 -7.26 6.23 -5.25
C ALA A 179 -7.30 6.97 -3.91
N VAL A 180 -8.46 6.92 -3.24
CA VAL A 180 -8.58 7.14 -1.79
C VAL A 180 -8.57 5.78 -1.13
N THR A 181 -7.63 5.52 -0.22
CA THR A 181 -7.46 4.18 0.35
C THR A 181 -7.30 4.21 1.85
N SER A 182 -7.95 3.30 2.56
CA SER A 182 -7.78 3.08 4.00
C SER A 182 -7.24 1.67 4.29
N GLN A 183 -6.28 1.60 5.19
CA GLN A 183 -5.65 0.35 5.61
C GLN A 183 -5.11 0.46 7.03
N LYS A 184 -4.96 -0.67 7.73
CA LYS A 184 -4.27 -0.67 9.03
C LYS A 184 -2.76 -0.63 8.83
N ILE A 185 -2.08 0.11 9.71
CA ILE A 185 -0.63 0.13 9.82
C ILE A 185 -0.20 -0.09 11.28
N SER A 186 1.02 -0.58 11.47
CA SER A 186 1.65 -0.69 12.79
C SER A 186 2.96 0.07 12.83
N ILE A 187 3.17 0.87 13.89
CA ILE A 187 4.34 1.73 14.07
C ILE A 187 5.07 1.30 15.34
N LYS A 188 6.31 0.86 15.21
CA LYS A 188 7.15 0.45 16.34
C LYS A 188 7.77 1.66 17.03
N GLY A 189 7.89 1.59 18.35
CA GLY A 189 8.77 2.50 19.09
C GLY A 189 8.25 3.93 19.28
N LYS A 190 7.01 4.23 18.88
CA LYS A 190 6.36 5.54 19.10
C LYS A 190 5.14 5.42 20.00
N THR A 191 4.80 6.50 20.68
CA THR A 191 3.53 6.62 21.42
C THR A 191 2.42 7.16 20.51
N ILE A 192 1.16 6.96 20.91
CA ILE A 192 0.00 7.51 20.20
C ILE A 192 0.12 9.04 20.04
N GLN A 193 0.49 9.75 21.11
CA GLN A 193 0.69 11.21 21.07
C GLN A 193 1.75 11.64 20.06
N GLN A 194 2.88 10.91 19.97
CA GLN A 194 3.94 11.22 19.01
C GLN A 194 3.47 11.04 17.56
N ILE A 195 2.59 10.08 17.30
CA ILE A 195 2.02 9.82 15.98
C ILE A 195 0.92 10.83 15.64
N TYR A 196 0.13 11.26 16.62
CA TYR A 196 -0.88 12.30 16.39
C TYR A 196 -0.25 13.66 16.08
N ASN A 197 0.83 14.03 16.78
CA ASN A 197 1.51 15.31 16.62
C ASN A 197 2.19 15.54 15.25
N ILE A 198 2.30 14.51 14.39
CA ILE A 198 2.84 14.69 13.02
C ILE A 198 1.78 15.15 12.02
N THR A 199 0.51 15.23 12.42
CA THR A 199 -0.58 15.77 11.59
C THR A 199 -0.64 17.31 11.70
N PRO A 200 -1.01 18.05 10.64
CA PRO A 200 -1.51 17.57 9.36
C PRO A 200 -0.40 17.15 8.39
N LEU A 201 -0.67 16.06 7.65
CA LEU A 201 0.10 15.67 6.47
C LEU A 201 -0.78 15.77 5.23
N SER A 202 -0.25 16.42 4.19
CA SER A 202 -0.96 16.54 2.91
C SER A 202 -1.30 15.15 2.37
N PHE A 203 -2.60 14.90 2.19
CA PHE A 203 -3.20 13.67 1.68
C PHE A 203 -2.93 12.40 2.49
N ILE A 204 -2.60 12.52 3.78
CA ILE A 204 -2.47 11.40 4.72
C ILE A 204 -3.13 11.78 6.05
N LYS A 205 -4.09 10.97 6.49
CA LYS A 205 -4.75 11.09 7.81
C LYS A 205 -4.54 9.79 8.59
N LEU A 206 -4.33 9.92 9.90
CA LEU A 206 -4.16 8.80 10.83
C LEU A 206 -5.19 8.91 11.95
N GLY A 207 -5.67 7.76 12.43
CA GLY A 207 -6.59 7.68 13.56
C GLY A 207 -6.86 6.24 13.98
N ASP A 208 -7.90 6.03 14.77
CA ASP A 208 -8.27 4.73 15.36
C ASP A 208 -7.07 4.06 16.05
N TYR A 209 -6.40 4.84 16.91
CA TYR A 209 -5.16 4.44 17.56
C TYR A 209 -5.40 3.38 18.64
N SER A 210 -4.53 2.36 18.69
CA SER A 210 -4.48 1.41 19.79
C SER A 210 -3.08 0.85 19.98
N TYR A 211 -2.79 0.28 21.15
CA TYR A 211 -1.52 -0.41 21.40
C TYR A 211 -1.65 -1.90 21.08
N SER A 212 -0.57 -2.48 20.56
CA SER A 212 -0.46 -3.91 20.27
C SER A 212 0.93 -4.45 20.58
N ASN A 213 1.02 -5.72 20.96
CA ASN A 213 2.29 -6.43 21.10
C ASN A 213 2.81 -7.03 19.78
N THR A 214 1.94 -7.14 18.78
CA THR A 214 2.25 -7.69 17.46
C THR A 214 2.23 -6.59 16.39
N SER A 215 3.14 -6.72 15.42
CA SER A 215 3.10 -5.92 14.20
C SER A 215 2.18 -6.55 13.17
N ILE A 216 1.65 -5.70 12.29
CA ILE A 216 0.99 -6.14 11.06
C ILE A 216 2.06 -6.70 10.11
N GLN A 217 1.83 -7.90 9.58
CA GLN A 217 2.67 -8.57 8.60
C GLN A 217 2.07 -8.46 7.20
N LEU A 218 2.91 -8.63 6.18
CA LEU A 218 2.46 -8.72 4.79
C LEU A 218 1.51 -9.92 4.64
N GLY A 219 0.31 -9.69 4.13
CA GLY A 219 -0.72 -10.72 4.00
C GLY A 219 -1.76 -10.75 5.12
N ASP A 220 -1.64 -9.93 6.16
CA ASP A 220 -2.62 -9.82 7.27
C ASP A 220 -3.92 -9.09 6.86
N LEU A 221 -4.52 -9.51 5.75
CA LEU A 221 -5.80 -9.02 5.26
C LEU A 221 -6.54 -10.13 4.51
N LYS A 222 -7.88 -10.11 4.58
CA LYS A 222 -8.71 -11.04 3.80
C LYS A 222 -8.92 -10.57 2.36
N GLY A 223 -8.83 -9.26 2.13
CA GLY A 223 -9.12 -8.68 0.82
C GLY A 223 -9.34 -7.19 0.89
N ASN A 224 -10.06 -6.66 -0.09
CA ASN A 224 -10.36 -5.24 -0.20
C ASN A 224 -11.83 -5.02 -0.61
N ARG A 225 -12.47 -4.05 0.02
CA ARG A 225 -13.74 -3.46 -0.40
C ARG A 225 -13.45 -2.35 -1.38
N PHE A 226 -14.06 -2.41 -2.55
CA PHE A 226 -13.98 -1.39 -3.58
C PHE A 226 -15.29 -0.61 -3.64
N GLN A 227 -15.19 0.70 -3.82
CA GLN A 227 -16.26 1.55 -4.32
C GLN A 227 -15.70 2.30 -5.52
N ILE A 228 -16.26 2.06 -6.69
CA ILE A 228 -15.72 2.58 -7.95
C ILE A 228 -16.85 3.25 -8.72
N PHE A 229 -16.71 4.54 -8.93
CA PHE A 229 -17.56 5.31 -9.82
C PHE A 229 -17.01 5.25 -11.24
N VAL A 230 -17.89 4.95 -12.18
CA VAL A 230 -17.61 4.96 -13.61
C VAL A 230 -18.43 6.07 -14.24
N SER A 231 -17.73 7.08 -14.75
CA SER A 231 -18.32 8.28 -15.35
C SER A 231 -18.64 8.05 -16.83
N ALA A 232 -19.55 8.88 -17.36
CA ALA A 232 -19.86 9.01 -18.79
C ALA A 232 -20.24 7.69 -19.49
N ILE A 233 -21.33 7.06 -19.05
CA ILE A 233 -21.82 5.84 -19.69
C ILE A 233 -22.56 6.18 -20.98
N SER A 234 -21.92 5.90 -22.11
CA SER A 234 -22.59 5.83 -23.40
C SER A 234 -23.00 4.39 -23.69
N ALA A 235 -24.26 4.22 -24.13
CA ALA A 235 -24.67 3.00 -24.84
C ALA A 235 -23.74 2.83 -26.05
N ILE A 236 -23.43 1.58 -26.43
CA ILE A 236 -22.45 1.27 -27.48
C ILE A 236 -22.94 1.88 -28.81
N PHE A 237 -22.54 3.12 -29.08
CA PHE A 237 -22.39 3.66 -30.41
C PHE A 237 -20.91 3.53 -30.76
N THR A 238 -20.64 2.74 -31.78
CA THR A 238 -19.35 2.67 -32.45
C THR A 238 -19.00 4.03 -33.02
N SER A 239 -18.31 4.85 -32.24
CA SER A 239 -17.41 5.87 -32.76
C SER A 239 -16.17 5.91 -31.88
N ARG A 240 -15.09 5.39 -32.43
CA ARG A 240 -13.73 5.68 -31.97
C ARG A 240 -13.44 7.10 -32.43
N ASP A 241 -12.95 7.94 -31.52
CA ASP A 241 -11.67 8.62 -31.65
C ASP A 241 -11.45 9.56 -30.45
N HIS A 242 -10.16 9.84 -30.19
CA HIS A 242 -9.63 10.83 -29.25
C HIS A 242 -9.41 10.42 -27.78
N LEU A 243 -8.41 9.57 -27.55
CA LEU A 243 -7.65 9.58 -26.28
C LEU A 243 -6.15 9.40 -26.55
N SER A 244 -5.52 10.42 -27.12
CA SER A 244 -4.06 10.55 -27.17
C SER A 244 -3.59 12.00 -27.04
N GLU A 245 -4.14 12.76 -26.09
CA GLU A 245 -3.66 14.14 -25.91
C GLU A 245 -3.78 14.69 -24.49
N ARG A 246 -3.44 13.89 -23.47
CA ARG A 246 -3.17 14.44 -22.14
C ARG A 246 -1.83 13.94 -21.59
N LEU A 247 -0.95 14.91 -21.39
CA LEU A 247 0.44 14.85 -20.88
C LEU A 247 1.53 14.49 -21.90
N LYS A 248 1.65 15.26 -22.99
CA LYS A 248 2.95 15.53 -23.61
C LYS A 248 3.60 16.72 -22.89
N ILE A 249 4.22 16.47 -21.75
CA ILE A 249 5.34 17.33 -21.35
C ILE A 249 6.44 17.02 -22.37
N PRO A 250 7.10 18.02 -23.00
CA PRO A 250 8.17 17.79 -23.97
C PRO A 250 9.44 17.37 -23.22
N CYS A 251 9.40 16.18 -22.64
CA CYS A 251 10.58 15.46 -22.22
C CYS A 251 10.83 14.47 -23.35
N GLU A 252 11.90 14.65 -24.11
CA GLU A 252 12.37 13.61 -25.01
C GLU A 252 12.52 12.31 -24.17
N PRO A 253 11.86 11.20 -24.55
CA PRO A 253 11.97 9.96 -23.79
C PRO A 253 13.43 9.57 -23.64
N ILE A 254 13.85 9.21 -22.42
CA ILE A 254 15.23 8.74 -22.14
C ILE A 254 15.64 7.59 -23.08
N SER A 255 14.67 6.78 -23.52
CA SER A 255 14.87 5.74 -24.52
C SER A 255 15.36 6.25 -25.88
N ASN A 256 14.91 7.42 -26.34
CA ASN A 256 15.39 8.03 -27.59
C ASN A 256 16.81 8.57 -27.44
N ILE A 257 17.07 9.30 -26.35
CA ILE A 257 18.41 9.79 -26.03
C ILE A 257 19.41 8.63 -25.95
N TRP A 258 19.03 7.50 -25.35
CA TRP A 258 19.86 6.29 -25.30
C TRP A 258 20.03 5.63 -26.66
N LYS A 259 18.98 5.57 -27.50
CA LYS A 259 19.07 4.99 -28.85
C LYS A 259 20.11 5.72 -29.69
N ASP A 260 20.13 7.04 -29.61
CA ASP A 260 21.00 7.88 -30.44
C ASP A 260 22.43 7.96 -29.89
N SER A 261 22.58 8.15 -28.57
CA SER A 261 23.90 8.38 -27.97
C SER A 261 24.62 7.11 -27.51
N LYS A 262 23.88 6.10 -27.04
CA LYS A 262 24.42 4.94 -26.29
C LYS A 262 25.40 5.31 -25.17
N ASP A 263 25.27 6.53 -24.64
CA ASP A 263 26.16 7.09 -23.62
C ASP A 263 25.48 7.04 -22.26
N SER A 264 25.95 6.15 -21.39
CA SER A 264 25.39 5.96 -20.05
C SER A 264 25.70 7.14 -19.12
N GLN A 265 26.84 7.81 -19.29
CA GLN A 265 27.22 8.96 -18.48
C GLN A 265 26.31 10.15 -18.75
N LYS A 266 25.92 10.35 -20.02
CA LYS A 266 24.92 11.36 -20.40
C LYS A 266 23.59 11.12 -19.69
N ILE A 267 23.11 9.87 -19.66
CA ILE A 267 21.87 9.51 -18.97
C ILE A 267 21.98 9.73 -17.45
N VAL A 268 23.10 9.35 -16.83
CA VAL A 268 23.36 9.60 -15.40
C VAL A 268 23.28 11.10 -15.07
N ASN A 269 23.85 11.94 -15.91
CA ASN A 269 23.85 13.40 -15.71
C ASN A 269 22.45 14.00 -15.80
N ILE A 270 21.62 13.52 -16.74
CA ILE A 270 20.22 13.94 -16.90
C ILE A 270 19.38 13.51 -15.68
N LEU A 271 19.55 12.25 -15.24
CA LEU A 271 18.70 11.65 -14.21
C LEU A 271 19.22 11.78 -12.76
N LYS A 272 20.30 12.54 -12.54
CA LYS A 272 20.96 12.70 -11.23
C LYS A 272 20.03 13.12 -10.08
N ARG A 273 18.94 13.83 -10.39
CA ARG A 273 17.96 14.33 -9.41
C ARG A 273 16.81 13.34 -9.17
N SER A 274 16.34 12.63 -10.19
CA SER A 274 15.19 11.72 -10.07
C SER A 274 15.58 10.36 -9.51
N LYS A 275 16.79 9.86 -9.84
CA LYS A 275 17.33 8.57 -9.37
C LYS A 275 16.35 7.40 -9.52
N GLY A 276 15.75 7.28 -10.70
CA GLY A 276 14.87 6.18 -11.06
C GLY A 276 15.61 4.92 -11.53
N LEU A 277 14.88 3.93 -12.01
CA LEU A 277 15.44 2.65 -12.48
C LEU A 277 16.43 2.84 -13.64
N GLU A 278 16.12 3.73 -14.57
CA GLU A 278 16.97 4.08 -15.70
C GLU A 278 18.27 4.73 -15.23
N TYR A 279 18.24 5.49 -14.13
CA TYR A 279 19.44 6.04 -13.51
C TYR A 279 20.30 4.92 -12.92
N ASP A 280 19.72 4.02 -12.13
CA ASP A 280 20.46 2.92 -11.51
C ASP A 280 21.13 2.03 -12.58
N LEU A 281 20.39 1.69 -13.65
CA LEU A 281 20.94 0.94 -14.77
C LEU A 281 22.05 1.71 -15.50
N ALA A 282 21.86 3.01 -15.76
CA ALA A 282 22.88 3.82 -16.41
C ALA A 282 24.16 3.94 -15.56
N VAL A 283 24.03 4.09 -14.23
CA VAL A 283 25.17 4.03 -13.31
C VAL A 283 25.89 2.69 -13.41
N GLY A 284 25.15 1.58 -13.47
CA GLY A 284 25.71 0.24 -13.66
C GLY A 284 26.47 0.12 -14.98
N LEU A 285 25.90 0.60 -16.09
CA LEU A 285 26.52 0.58 -17.41
C LEU A 285 27.78 1.44 -17.50
N THR A 286 27.84 2.56 -16.76
CA THR A 286 29.05 3.39 -16.67
C THR A 286 30.14 2.71 -15.86
N LYS A 287 29.79 2.02 -14.76
CA LYS A 287 30.74 1.44 -13.82
C LYS A 287 31.27 0.05 -14.22
N ARG A 288 30.58 -0.65 -15.12
CA ARG A 288 30.92 -2.01 -15.53
C ARG A 288 31.47 -2.05 -16.95
N PRO A 289 32.35 -3.01 -17.28
CA PRO A 289 32.74 -3.27 -18.67
C PRO A 289 31.50 -3.54 -19.53
N LYS A 290 31.52 -3.13 -20.80
CA LYS A 290 30.40 -3.34 -21.74
C LYS A 290 30.01 -4.83 -21.93
N THR A 291 30.93 -5.74 -21.62
CA THR A 291 30.73 -7.19 -21.62
C THR A 291 29.93 -7.69 -20.40
N ASP A 292 30.01 -6.99 -19.26
CA ASP A 292 29.35 -7.36 -18.01
C ASP A 292 27.95 -6.71 -17.88
N LYS A 293 27.04 -7.14 -18.75
CA LYS A 293 25.65 -6.66 -18.73
C LYS A 293 24.89 -7.09 -17.47
N ILE A 294 25.20 -8.27 -16.93
CA ILE A 294 24.57 -8.79 -15.70
C ILE A 294 24.97 -7.92 -14.51
N GLY A 295 26.25 -7.61 -14.37
CA GLY A 295 26.75 -6.72 -13.33
C GLY A 295 26.19 -5.31 -13.42
N ALA A 296 25.85 -4.82 -14.62
CA ALA A 296 25.16 -3.54 -14.81
C ALA A 296 23.69 -3.61 -14.37
N ILE A 297 22.95 -4.65 -14.78
CA ILE A 297 21.58 -4.90 -14.33
C ILE A 297 21.52 -5.02 -12.80
N ASN A 298 22.58 -5.54 -12.18
CA ASN A 298 22.63 -5.74 -10.74
C ASN A 298 22.58 -4.44 -9.90
N PHE A 299 22.71 -3.26 -10.53
CA PHE A 299 22.48 -1.97 -9.88
C PHE A 299 21.00 -1.67 -9.65
N ILE A 300 20.09 -2.24 -10.43
CA ILE A 300 18.65 -2.12 -10.20
C ILE A 300 18.30 -2.88 -8.91
N PRO A 301 17.50 -2.34 -7.98
CA PRO A 301 17.12 -3.05 -6.76
C PRO A 301 16.53 -4.45 -7.04
N ARG A 302 16.93 -5.45 -6.23
CA ARG A 302 16.53 -6.87 -6.41
C ARG A 302 15.04 -7.06 -6.59
N THR A 303 14.21 -6.39 -5.79
CA THR A 303 12.74 -6.50 -5.85
C THR A 303 12.19 -6.03 -7.20
N THR A 304 12.78 -5.01 -7.82
CA THR A 304 12.37 -4.53 -9.13
C THR A 304 12.84 -5.46 -10.24
N ARG A 305 14.02 -6.07 -10.12
CA ARG A 305 14.46 -7.11 -11.07
C ARG A 305 13.49 -8.30 -11.07
N GLN A 306 13.11 -8.77 -9.89
CA GLN A 306 12.15 -9.86 -9.73
C GLN A 306 10.76 -9.52 -10.30
N LEU A 307 10.34 -8.24 -10.24
CA LEU A 307 9.08 -7.80 -10.83
C LEU A 307 8.99 -8.10 -12.33
N TYR A 308 10.07 -7.94 -13.10
CA TYR A 308 10.07 -8.27 -14.53
C TYR A 308 9.87 -9.76 -14.78
N LEU A 309 10.50 -10.62 -13.98
CA LEU A 309 10.34 -12.07 -14.07
C LEU A 309 8.91 -12.49 -13.74
N HIS A 310 8.36 -11.95 -12.64
CA HIS A 310 6.97 -12.22 -12.24
C HIS A 310 5.94 -11.65 -13.23
N ALA A 311 6.25 -10.54 -13.90
CA ALA A 311 5.42 -9.99 -14.97
C ALA A 311 5.38 -10.95 -16.17
N TYR A 312 6.52 -11.58 -16.54
CA TYR A 312 6.55 -12.60 -17.58
C TYR A 312 5.77 -13.87 -17.18
N GLN A 313 5.94 -14.37 -15.94
CA GLN A 313 5.10 -15.47 -15.42
C GLN A 313 3.60 -15.15 -15.52
N SER A 314 3.23 -13.91 -15.20
CA SER A 314 1.85 -13.43 -15.29
C SER A 314 1.35 -13.34 -16.73
N PHE A 315 2.18 -12.94 -17.69
CA PHE A 315 1.84 -12.93 -19.11
C PHE A 315 1.55 -14.34 -19.64
N VAL A 316 2.43 -15.31 -19.32
CA VAL A 316 2.24 -16.71 -19.70
C VAL A 316 0.96 -17.27 -19.07
N TRP A 317 0.74 -16.98 -17.79
CA TRP A 317 -0.46 -17.40 -17.07
C TRP A 317 -1.74 -16.79 -17.67
N ASN A 318 -1.77 -15.48 -17.94
CA ASN A 318 -2.92 -14.80 -18.56
C ASN A 318 -3.27 -15.42 -19.92
N SER A 319 -2.24 -15.67 -20.74
CA SER A 319 -2.39 -16.28 -22.06
C SER A 319 -2.98 -17.69 -21.96
N ALA A 320 -2.45 -18.51 -21.04
CA ALA A 320 -2.95 -19.87 -20.80
C ALA A 320 -4.38 -19.88 -20.25
N VAL A 321 -4.72 -18.98 -19.32
CA VAL A 321 -6.08 -18.76 -18.82
C VAL A 321 -7.02 -18.41 -19.95
N SER A 322 -6.66 -17.44 -20.80
CA SER A 322 -7.51 -17.01 -21.91
C SER A 322 -7.84 -18.18 -22.84
N LEU A 323 -6.83 -18.99 -23.18
CA LEU A 323 -6.99 -20.21 -23.98
C LEU A 323 -7.87 -21.26 -23.28
N ARG A 324 -7.63 -21.53 -21.99
CA ARG A 324 -8.39 -22.51 -21.19
C ARG A 324 -9.86 -22.14 -21.08
N ILE A 325 -10.16 -20.85 -20.85
CA ILE A 325 -11.52 -20.31 -20.74
C ILE A 325 -12.21 -20.31 -22.10
N HIS A 326 -11.50 -19.97 -23.18
CA HIS A 326 -12.07 -19.99 -24.52
C HIS A 326 -12.49 -21.40 -24.96
N ARG A 327 -11.76 -22.44 -24.53
CA ARG A 327 -12.12 -23.83 -24.85
C ARG A 327 -13.29 -24.36 -24.06
N ASN A 328 -13.31 -24.16 -22.74
CA ASN A 328 -14.30 -24.81 -21.89
C ASN A 328 -14.60 -24.01 -20.63
N LEU A 329 -15.88 -23.76 -20.36
CA LEU A 329 -16.37 -23.12 -19.14
C LEU A 329 -16.84 -24.13 -18.08
N LYS A 330 -16.25 -25.32 -18.06
CA LYS A 330 -16.46 -26.37 -17.05
C LYS A 330 -15.13 -26.98 -16.65
N ILE A 331 -15.10 -27.64 -15.49
CA ILE A 331 -13.97 -28.47 -15.06
C ILE A 331 -13.82 -29.66 -16.02
N ILE A 332 -12.58 -29.98 -16.39
CA ILE A 332 -12.23 -31.13 -17.24
C ILE A 332 -11.20 -32.03 -16.54
N LEU A 333 -11.08 -33.28 -17.02
CA LEU A 333 -10.09 -34.22 -16.49
C LEU A 333 -8.68 -33.66 -16.64
N GLY A 334 -7.84 -33.90 -15.63
CA GLY A 334 -6.45 -33.41 -15.58
C GLY A 334 -6.31 -31.94 -15.22
N ASP A 335 -7.39 -31.19 -15.00
CA ASP A 335 -7.31 -29.83 -14.43
C ASP A 335 -6.65 -29.86 -13.04
N LEU A 336 -6.07 -28.73 -12.64
CA LEU A 336 -5.59 -28.55 -11.26
C LEU A 336 -6.59 -27.73 -10.46
N VAL A 337 -6.91 -28.18 -9.25
CA VAL A 337 -7.80 -27.47 -8.32
C VAL A 337 -7.11 -27.25 -6.98
N GLU A 338 -7.50 -26.17 -6.30
CA GLU A 338 -7.09 -25.90 -4.92
C GLU A 338 -8.19 -26.34 -3.94
N ASP A 339 -7.85 -27.26 -3.05
CA ASP A 339 -8.73 -27.78 -2.00
C ASP A 339 -8.00 -27.74 -0.65
N ASN A 340 -8.49 -26.91 0.29
CA ASN A 340 -7.90 -26.72 1.61
C ASN A 340 -6.38 -26.42 1.60
N GLY A 341 -5.93 -25.65 0.61
CA GLY A 341 -4.51 -25.27 0.42
C GLY A 341 -3.65 -26.34 -0.25
N GLN A 342 -4.22 -27.46 -0.66
CA GLN A 342 -3.54 -28.49 -1.44
C GLN A 342 -3.92 -28.40 -2.92
N ILE A 343 -2.96 -28.71 -3.79
CA ILE A 343 -3.18 -28.73 -5.24
C ILE A 343 -3.31 -30.16 -5.72
N LEU A 344 -4.50 -30.47 -6.25
CA LEU A 344 -4.93 -31.79 -6.68
C LEU A 344 -5.25 -31.80 -8.17
N HIS A 345 -5.05 -32.95 -8.80
CA HIS A 345 -5.52 -33.21 -10.15
C HIS A 345 -6.98 -33.65 -10.13
N VAL A 346 -7.74 -33.15 -11.10
CA VAL A 346 -9.11 -33.59 -11.33
C VAL A 346 -9.12 -34.95 -12.01
N THR A 347 -9.74 -35.92 -11.36
CA THR A 347 -9.98 -37.27 -11.84
C THR A 347 -11.48 -37.49 -12.06
N LYS A 348 -11.85 -38.63 -12.67
CA LYS A 348 -13.26 -38.99 -12.85
C LYS A 348 -14.04 -39.12 -11.53
N GLU A 349 -13.36 -39.43 -10.43
CA GLU A 349 -13.97 -39.68 -9.13
C GLU A 349 -14.23 -38.39 -8.32
N ASN A 350 -13.42 -37.35 -8.53
CA ASN A 350 -13.50 -36.11 -7.75
C ASN A 350 -14.05 -34.92 -8.54
N MET A 351 -14.24 -35.04 -9.85
CA MET A 351 -14.66 -33.96 -10.75
C MET A 351 -15.93 -33.24 -10.28
N GLU A 352 -16.92 -33.98 -9.79
CA GLU A 352 -18.21 -33.42 -9.36
C GLU A 352 -18.11 -32.54 -8.10
N LYS A 353 -17.01 -32.63 -7.34
CA LYS A 353 -16.79 -31.84 -6.12
C LYS A 353 -16.36 -30.41 -6.42
N TYR A 354 -15.83 -30.15 -7.61
CA TYR A 354 -15.12 -28.92 -7.91
C TYR A 354 -15.84 -28.08 -8.96
N THR A 355 -15.68 -26.77 -8.84
CA THR A 355 -16.21 -25.78 -9.77
C THR A 355 -15.07 -25.03 -10.44
N LEU A 356 -15.38 -24.23 -11.47
CA LEU A 356 -14.38 -23.34 -12.08
C LEU A 356 -13.76 -22.32 -11.10
N PHE A 357 -14.36 -22.07 -9.94
CA PHE A 357 -13.78 -21.19 -8.91
C PHE A 357 -12.69 -21.88 -8.08
N ASP A 358 -12.56 -23.20 -8.21
CA ASP A 358 -11.53 -24.01 -7.57
C ASP A 358 -10.37 -24.28 -8.53
N LEU A 359 -10.60 -24.11 -9.84
CA LEU A 359 -9.60 -24.26 -10.90
C LEU A 359 -8.44 -23.29 -10.70
N VAL A 360 -7.22 -23.84 -10.71
CA VAL A 360 -5.97 -23.09 -10.69
C VAL A 360 -5.14 -23.39 -11.93
N LEU A 361 -4.35 -22.41 -12.35
CA LEU A 361 -3.26 -22.62 -13.30
C LEU A 361 -1.93 -22.18 -12.65
N PRO A 362 -0.81 -22.85 -12.98
CA PRO A 362 0.48 -22.53 -12.40
C PRO A 362 1.08 -21.25 -13.02
N LEU A 363 1.62 -20.38 -12.18
CA LEU A 363 2.70 -19.48 -12.56
C LEU A 363 3.94 -20.35 -12.81
N VAL A 364 4.39 -20.39 -14.06
CA VAL A 364 5.50 -21.24 -14.52
C VAL A 364 6.73 -21.11 -13.63
N GLY A 365 7.26 -22.24 -13.19
CA GLY A 365 8.44 -22.32 -12.33
C GLY A 365 9.12 -23.67 -12.46
N TRP A 366 10.28 -23.82 -11.84
CA TRP A 366 11.07 -25.05 -11.93
C TRP A 366 10.56 -26.17 -11.01
N ASP A 367 9.79 -25.84 -9.97
CA ASP A 367 9.26 -26.78 -8.98
C ASP A 367 7.74 -26.63 -8.83
N ILE A 368 7.00 -27.01 -9.87
CA ILE A 368 5.54 -26.89 -9.88
C ILE A 368 4.86 -27.99 -10.70
N LYS A 369 3.70 -28.46 -10.22
CA LYS A 369 2.84 -29.37 -10.98
C LYS A 369 2.14 -28.61 -12.10
N PHE A 370 1.99 -29.28 -13.24
CA PHE A 370 1.21 -28.81 -14.38
C PHE A 370 -0.09 -29.62 -14.53
N PRO A 371 -1.14 -29.06 -15.15
CA PRO A 371 -2.31 -29.83 -15.54
C PRO A 371 -1.95 -31.02 -16.44
N GLU A 372 -2.76 -32.06 -16.41
CA GLU A 372 -2.64 -33.27 -17.23
C GLU A 372 -3.61 -33.24 -18.42
N ASN A 373 -3.77 -32.05 -19.01
CA ASN A 373 -4.62 -31.80 -20.17
C ASN A 373 -3.97 -30.79 -21.13
N GLU A 374 -4.72 -30.31 -22.12
CA GLU A 374 -4.22 -29.40 -23.16
C GLU A 374 -3.63 -28.10 -22.60
N SER A 375 -4.01 -27.66 -21.40
CA SER A 375 -3.45 -26.45 -20.78
C SER A 375 -1.95 -26.53 -20.51
N LYS A 376 -1.40 -27.73 -20.27
CA LYS A 376 0.05 -27.88 -20.18
C LYS A 376 0.73 -27.57 -21.51
N MET A 377 0.15 -28.04 -22.62
CA MET A 377 0.69 -27.81 -23.96
C MET A 377 0.59 -26.33 -24.35
N ASP A 378 -0.47 -25.63 -23.93
CA ASP A 378 -0.57 -24.18 -24.13
C ASP A 378 0.58 -23.43 -23.52
N ILE A 379 0.86 -23.71 -22.24
CA ILE A 379 1.93 -23.05 -21.51
C ILE A 379 3.27 -23.32 -22.21
N ILE A 380 3.53 -24.57 -22.59
CA ILE A 380 4.74 -24.94 -23.32
C ILE A 380 4.83 -24.20 -24.66
N ASN A 381 3.73 -24.11 -25.40
CA ASN A 381 3.70 -23.46 -26.71
C ASN A 381 3.86 -21.93 -26.60
N ILE A 382 3.33 -21.31 -25.55
CA ILE A 382 3.55 -19.88 -25.25
C ILE A 382 5.04 -19.64 -24.98
N LEU A 383 5.66 -20.42 -24.09
CA LEU A 383 7.08 -20.31 -23.77
C LEU A 383 7.98 -20.51 -25.00
N LYS A 384 7.65 -21.49 -25.84
CA LYS A 384 8.41 -21.78 -27.07
C LYS A 384 8.44 -20.61 -28.05
N LYS A 385 7.38 -19.78 -28.11
CA LYS A 385 7.35 -18.59 -28.97
C LYS A 385 8.43 -17.58 -28.59
N ASP A 386 8.75 -17.50 -27.30
CA ASP A 386 9.79 -16.62 -26.76
C ASP A 386 11.15 -17.32 -26.65
N LEU A 387 11.29 -18.53 -27.23
CA LEU A 387 12.48 -19.38 -27.15
C LEU A 387 12.85 -19.78 -25.72
N ILE A 388 11.85 -19.92 -24.85
CA ILE A 388 11.99 -20.30 -23.44
C ILE A 388 11.51 -21.74 -23.23
N THR A 389 12.21 -22.47 -22.37
CA THR A 389 11.85 -23.81 -21.91
C THR A 389 11.63 -23.81 -20.39
N LEU A 390 10.99 -24.86 -19.85
CA LEU A 390 10.77 -24.99 -18.40
C LEU A 390 12.08 -24.98 -17.60
N ASN A 391 13.18 -25.49 -18.18
CA ASN A 391 14.49 -25.50 -17.53
C ASN A 391 15.07 -24.09 -17.32
N ASN A 392 14.65 -23.09 -18.11
CA ASN A 392 15.13 -21.72 -17.95
C ASN A 392 14.64 -21.04 -16.65
N PHE A 393 13.62 -21.59 -15.99
CA PHE A 393 13.14 -21.11 -14.68
C PHE A 393 14.01 -21.59 -13.51
N LYS A 394 14.91 -22.55 -13.76
CA LYS A 394 15.95 -22.96 -12.83
C LYS A 394 17.17 -22.07 -13.05
N SER A 395 17.72 -21.53 -11.97
CA SER A 395 18.92 -20.71 -12.02
C SER A 395 19.80 -21.02 -10.80
N ASP A 396 21.11 -21.05 -11.01
CA ASP A 396 22.08 -21.13 -9.90
C ASP A 396 22.10 -19.85 -9.07
N MET A 397 21.66 -18.74 -9.68
CA MET A 397 21.42 -17.48 -8.97
C MET A 397 20.03 -17.53 -8.33
N VAL A 398 20.01 -17.73 -7.01
CA VAL A 398 18.78 -17.83 -6.19
C VAL A 398 17.79 -16.68 -6.45
N GLU A 399 18.26 -15.49 -6.83
CA GLU A 399 17.39 -14.35 -7.13
C GLU A 399 16.60 -14.45 -8.44
N TYR A 400 17.10 -15.22 -9.42
CA TYR A 400 16.48 -15.46 -10.72
C TYR A 400 15.79 -16.83 -10.80
N ALA A 401 16.01 -17.70 -9.81
CA ALA A 401 15.29 -18.96 -9.69
C ALA A 401 13.82 -18.71 -9.32
N LEU A 402 12.91 -19.24 -10.12
CA LEU A 402 11.46 -19.09 -9.92
C LEU A 402 10.83 -20.44 -9.62
N ASN A 403 10.47 -20.69 -8.36
CA ASN A 403 9.86 -21.96 -7.93
C ASN A 403 8.49 -22.19 -8.61
N GLY A 404 7.75 -21.12 -8.85
CA GLY A 404 6.36 -21.17 -9.32
C GLY A 404 5.37 -20.98 -8.18
N ASN A 405 4.11 -20.76 -8.53
CA ASN A 405 2.98 -20.72 -7.58
C ASN A 405 1.68 -21.05 -8.32
N TYR A 406 0.58 -21.23 -7.62
CA TYR A 406 -0.74 -21.46 -8.22
C TYR A 406 -1.60 -20.21 -8.10
N ARG A 407 -2.41 -19.98 -9.12
CA ARG A 407 -3.38 -18.88 -9.12
C ARG A 407 -4.72 -19.36 -9.63
N LYS A 408 -5.77 -19.02 -8.89
CA LYS A 408 -7.16 -19.26 -9.29
C LYS A 408 -7.46 -18.59 -10.60
N VAL A 409 -8.06 -19.34 -11.51
CA VAL A 409 -8.46 -18.87 -12.85
C VAL A 409 -9.58 -17.83 -12.71
N LEU A 410 -10.57 -18.11 -11.86
CA LEU A 410 -11.69 -17.22 -11.57
C LEU A 410 -11.69 -16.76 -10.11
N ALA A 411 -12.10 -15.52 -9.90
CA ALA A 411 -12.37 -14.97 -8.58
C ALA A 411 -13.81 -14.46 -8.53
N ARG A 412 -14.51 -14.76 -7.43
CA ARG A 412 -15.88 -14.28 -7.22
C ARG A 412 -15.86 -12.99 -6.43
N ALA A 413 -16.43 -11.93 -6.99
CA ALA A 413 -16.74 -10.73 -6.23
C ALA A 413 -17.90 -11.02 -5.27
N THR A 414 -17.76 -10.62 -4.00
CA THR A 414 -18.82 -10.78 -2.99
C THR A 414 -19.36 -9.42 -2.56
N ASN A 415 -20.55 -9.41 -1.96
CA ASN A 415 -21.24 -8.19 -1.53
C ASN A 415 -21.33 -7.14 -2.65
N PHE A 416 -21.62 -7.60 -3.87
CA PHE A 416 -21.69 -6.77 -5.07
C PHE A 416 -23.01 -6.01 -5.10
N THR A 417 -22.92 -4.68 -5.17
CA THR A 417 -24.05 -3.78 -5.37
C THR A 417 -23.67 -2.71 -6.39
N TRP A 418 -24.68 -2.13 -7.05
CA TRP A 418 -24.48 -1.03 -7.98
C TRP A 418 -25.62 -0.01 -7.87
N LYS A 419 -25.36 1.24 -8.26
CA LYS A 419 -26.35 2.33 -8.30
C LYS A 419 -26.09 3.24 -9.50
N GLU A 420 -27.16 3.73 -10.10
CA GLU A 420 -27.11 4.83 -11.05
C GLU A 420 -26.95 6.16 -10.31
N ILE A 421 -26.05 7.00 -10.80
CA ILE A 421 -25.82 8.34 -10.27
C ILE A 421 -25.92 9.33 -11.42
N LYS A 422 -26.81 10.31 -11.28
CA LYS A 422 -26.87 11.49 -12.15
C LYS A 422 -25.99 12.58 -11.54
N TYR A 423 -25.13 13.18 -12.35
CA TYR A 423 -24.13 14.16 -11.87
C TYR A 423 -23.89 15.26 -12.91
N ALA A 424 -23.56 16.48 -12.46
CA ALA A 424 -23.45 17.65 -13.33
C ALA A 424 -22.23 17.60 -14.25
N ASP A 425 -21.04 17.36 -13.69
CA ASP A 425 -19.80 17.27 -14.46
C ASP A 425 -18.75 16.39 -13.75
N ASP A 426 -17.66 16.10 -14.46
CA ASP A 426 -16.63 15.16 -13.99
C ASP A 426 -15.75 15.73 -12.84
N THR A 427 -16.06 16.93 -12.34
CA THR A 427 -15.44 17.53 -11.14
C THR A 427 -16.24 17.28 -9.87
N CYS A 428 -17.53 16.91 -9.97
CA CYS A 428 -18.40 16.65 -8.82
C CYS A 428 -17.90 15.49 -7.96
N THR A 429 -18.07 15.59 -6.64
CA THR A 429 -17.78 14.50 -5.70
C THR A 429 -18.95 13.53 -5.65
N VAL A 430 -18.70 12.28 -6.03
CA VAL A 430 -19.72 11.21 -6.02
C VAL A 430 -19.56 10.31 -4.80
N ILE A 431 -18.32 10.03 -4.39
CA ILE A 431 -18.03 9.21 -3.22
C ILE A 431 -17.45 10.11 -2.13
N GLN A 432 -18.27 10.44 -1.14
CA GLN A 432 -17.84 11.22 0.02
C GLN A 432 -16.70 10.51 0.75
N ASN A 433 -15.64 11.25 1.06
CA ASN A 433 -14.57 10.76 1.92
C ASN A 433 -14.03 11.89 2.81
N MET A 434 -13.19 11.55 3.78
CA MET A 434 -12.69 12.53 4.76
C MET A 434 -11.77 13.61 4.17
N PHE A 435 -11.36 13.53 2.90
CA PHE A 435 -10.61 14.62 2.24
C PHE A 435 -11.52 15.62 1.54
N ASP A 436 -12.79 15.29 1.31
CA ASP A 436 -13.74 16.18 0.70
C ASP A 436 -14.40 17.04 1.78
N SER A 437 -14.43 18.35 1.55
CA SER A 437 -15.18 19.32 2.36
C SER A 437 -16.64 19.45 1.93
N GLU A 438 -16.98 18.92 0.75
CA GLU A 438 -18.28 19.08 0.09
C GLU A 438 -19.08 17.79 0.17
N GLU A 439 -20.38 17.92 0.41
CA GLU A 439 -21.31 16.79 0.30
C GLU A 439 -21.45 16.35 -1.16
N PRO A 440 -21.76 15.06 -1.42
CA PRO A 440 -22.00 14.59 -2.78
C PRO A 440 -23.15 15.35 -3.43
N ILE A 441 -22.86 16.15 -4.45
CA ILE A 441 -23.89 16.90 -5.17
C ILE A 441 -24.52 15.97 -6.21
N ILE A 442 -25.66 15.37 -5.87
CA ILE A 442 -26.53 14.69 -6.83
C ILE A 442 -27.45 15.75 -7.43
N VAL A 443 -27.04 16.35 -8.55
CA VAL A 443 -27.85 17.37 -9.22
C VAL A 443 -29.04 16.69 -9.92
N GLY A 444 -30.25 16.96 -9.44
CA GLY A 444 -31.50 16.41 -9.95
C GLY A 444 -31.78 16.67 -11.43
N ASP A 445 -31.22 17.75 -11.98
CA ASP A 445 -31.43 18.21 -13.37
C ASP A 445 -30.23 17.95 -14.31
N SER A 446 -29.28 17.08 -13.93
CA SER A 446 -28.06 16.85 -14.71
C SER A 446 -28.20 15.91 -15.92
N SER A 447 -27.32 16.10 -16.92
CA SER A 447 -27.34 15.42 -18.23
C SER A 447 -26.48 14.16 -18.35
N LYS A 448 -25.58 13.88 -17.38
CA LYS A 448 -24.67 12.72 -17.42
C LYS A 448 -25.10 11.63 -16.45
N LEU A 449 -24.97 10.38 -16.90
CA LEU A 449 -25.22 9.16 -16.14
C LEU A 449 -23.90 8.44 -15.85
N GLY A 450 -23.71 8.02 -14.60
CA GLY A 450 -22.62 7.16 -14.18
C GLY A 450 -23.11 6.01 -13.30
N LEU A 451 -22.25 5.00 -13.12
CA LEU A 451 -22.52 3.84 -12.27
C LEU A 451 -21.55 3.79 -11.10
N LEU A 452 -22.09 3.67 -9.89
CA LEU A 452 -21.32 3.41 -8.69
C LEU A 452 -21.38 1.92 -8.35
N PHE A 453 -20.26 1.23 -8.49
CA PHE A 453 -20.12 -0.18 -8.09
C PHE A 453 -19.55 -0.28 -6.68
N SER A 454 -19.98 -1.28 -5.93
CA SER A 454 -19.41 -1.60 -4.62
C SER A 454 -19.32 -3.11 -4.42
N PHE A 455 -18.13 -3.64 -4.16
CA PHE A 455 -17.90 -5.09 -4.05
C PHE A 455 -16.62 -5.42 -3.29
N ASN A 456 -16.50 -6.67 -2.84
CA ASN A 456 -15.31 -7.20 -2.18
C ASN A 456 -14.53 -8.07 -3.16
N LEU A 457 -13.21 -8.00 -3.10
CA LEU A 457 -12.32 -9.00 -3.72
C LEU A 457 -11.33 -9.51 -2.68
N LEU A 458 -10.92 -10.77 -2.85
CA LEU A 458 -9.84 -11.38 -2.08
C LEU A 458 -8.49 -10.71 -2.39
N THR A 459 -7.46 -11.06 -1.63
CA THR A 459 -6.08 -10.68 -1.95
C THR A 459 -5.67 -11.16 -3.35
N SER A 460 -4.67 -10.51 -3.94
CA SER A 460 -4.16 -10.84 -5.29
C SER A 460 -5.20 -10.79 -6.43
N SER A 461 -6.31 -10.09 -6.21
CA SER A 461 -7.37 -9.85 -7.19
C SER A 461 -7.40 -8.39 -7.64
N TYR A 462 -7.79 -8.15 -8.89
CA TYR A 462 -7.71 -6.84 -9.54
C TYR A 462 -9.11 -6.30 -9.86
N ALA A 463 -9.51 -5.19 -9.22
CA ALA A 463 -10.82 -4.59 -9.46
C ALA A 463 -11.04 -4.13 -10.91
N THR A 464 -9.96 -3.73 -11.60
CA THR A 464 -10.03 -3.40 -13.03
C THR A 464 -10.40 -4.60 -13.89
N MET A 465 -10.05 -5.83 -13.49
CA MET A 465 -10.45 -7.05 -14.19
C MET A 465 -11.92 -7.37 -13.96
N ALA A 466 -12.41 -7.21 -12.72
CA ALA A 466 -13.84 -7.33 -12.43
C ALA A 466 -14.68 -6.33 -13.24
N LEU A 467 -14.24 -5.06 -13.30
CA LEU A 467 -14.94 -4.04 -14.09
C LEU A 467 -14.84 -4.26 -15.60
N LYS A 468 -13.74 -4.85 -16.11
CA LYS A 468 -13.60 -5.19 -17.54
C LYS A 468 -14.67 -6.19 -18.02
N GLU A 469 -15.16 -7.05 -17.13
CA GLU A 469 -16.26 -7.99 -17.44
C GLU A 469 -17.60 -7.27 -17.62
N ILE A 470 -17.74 -6.05 -17.10
CA ILE A 470 -19.00 -5.29 -17.11
C ILE A 470 -18.92 -4.13 -18.10
N ILE A 471 -17.80 -3.38 -18.11
CA ILE A 471 -17.64 -2.12 -18.86
C ILE A 471 -16.40 -2.17 -19.75
N CYS A 472 -16.50 -1.59 -20.94
CA CYS A 472 -15.34 -1.26 -21.75
C CYS A 472 -14.76 0.10 -21.33
N GLN A 473 -13.57 0.07 -20.74
CA GLN A 473 -12.81 1.29 -20.51
C GLN A 473 -12.37 1.89 -21.85
N ASN A 474 -12.58 3.19 -22.04
CA ASN A 474 -12.17 3.93 -23.25
C ASN A 474 -10.64 3.87 -23.46
#